data_AF-A0ABD5DVA4-F1
#
_entry.id   AF-A0ABD5DVA4-F1
#
_cell.length_a   1.000
_cell.length_b   1.000
_cell.length_c   1.000
_cell.angle_alpha   90.00
_cell.angle_beta   90.00
_cell.angle_gamma   90.00
#
_symmetry.space_group_name_H-M   'P 1'
#
loop_
_entity.id
_entity.type
_entity.pdbx_description
1 polymer ?
#
loop_
_entity_poly.entity_id
_entity_poly.type
_entity_poly.pdbx_seq_one_letter_code
_entity_poly.pdbx_strand_id
1 'polypeptide(L)' 'MQTPHILIVEDELVTRNTLKSIFEAEGYDVFEATDGAEMHQILSENDINLVIMDIN' A
#
# COMPACT_ATOMS: atom_id res chain seq x y z
N MET A 1 -20.41 -3.95 -3.71
CA MET A 1 -19.18 -3.65 -4.46
C MET A 1 -18.04 -3.87 -3.48
N GLN A 2 -16.97 -4.53 -3.89
CA GLN A 2 -15.82 -4.78 -3.01
C GLN A 2 -14.94 -3.52 -3.02
N THR A 3 -14.50 -3.07 -1.84
CA THR A 3 -13.54 -1.97 -1.70
C THR A 3 -12.19 -2.45 -2.25
N PRO A 4 -11.58 -1.77 -3.23
CA PRO A 4 -10.28 -2.19 -3.74
C PRO A 4 -9.18 -1.98 -2.68
N HIS A 5 -8.28 -2.95 -2.58
CA HIS A 5 -7.12 -2.93 -1.70
C HIS A 5 -5.87 -2.48 -2.46
N ILE A 6 -5.16 -1.49 -1.90
CA ILE A 6 -3.93 -0.93 -2.47
C ILE A 6 -2.77 -1.19 -1.50
N LEU A 7 -1.64 -1.69 -2.00
CA LEU A 7 -0.40 -1.81 -1.23
C LEU A 7 0.59 -0.74 -1.67
N ILE A 8 1.04 0.09 -0.72
CA ILE A 8 2.10 1.08 -0.92
C ILE A 8 3.40 0.54 -0.33
N VAL A 9 4.44 0.46 -1.14
CA VAL A 9 5.79 0.03 -0.76
C VAL A 9 6.72 1.25 -0.90
N GLU A 10 7.06 1.85 0.24
CA GLU A 10 7.73 3.15 0.32
C GLU A 10 8.49 3.23 1.66
N ASP A 11 9.80 3.49 1.62
CA ASP A 11 10.65 3.54 2.82
C ASP A 11 10.51 4.88 3.56
N GLU A 12 10.23 5.98 2.85
CA GLU A 12 10.03 7.29 3.45
C GLU A 12 8.64 7.42 4.10
N LEU A 13 8.61 7.53 5.44
CA LEU A 13 7.38 7.64 6.24
C LEU A 13 6.46 8.79 5.80
N VAL A 14 7.02 9.95 5.42
CA VAL A 14 6.23 11.12 5.03
C VAL A 14 5.49 10.84 3.73
N THR A 15 6.21 10.38 2.70
CA THR A 15 5.67 10.02 1.39
C THR A 15 4.62 8.93 1.51
N ARG A 16 4.89 7.88 2.29
CA ARG A 16 3.94 6.78 2.52
C ARG A 16 2.63 7.27 3.17
N ASN A 17 2.72 8.10 4.20
CA ASN A 17 1.54 8.66 4.87
C ASN A 17 0.73 9.59 3.96
N THR A 18 1.39 10.38 3.10
CA THR A 18 0.72 11.22 2.11
C THR A 18 -0.06 10.36 1.11
N LEU A 19 0.56 9.33 0.53
CA LEU A 19 -0.09 8.43 -0.41
C LEU A 19 -1.26 7.70 0.23
N LYS A 20 -1.07 7.16 1.44
CA LYS A 20 -2.15 6.52 2.21
C LYS A 20 -3.34 7.43 2.40
N SER A 21 -3.12 8.66 2.87
CA SER A 21 -4.19 9.63 3.13
C SER A 21 -4.99 9.95 1.86
N ILE A 22 -4.32 10.02 0.70
CA ILE A 22 -4.97 10.26 -0.60
C ILE A 22 -5.86 9.07 -0.97
N PHE A 23 -5.36 7.84 -0.88
CA PHE A 23 -6.14 6.66 -1.27
C PHE A 23 -7.27 6.33 -0.30
N GLU A 24 -7.05 6.48 1.01
CA GLU A 24 -8.13 6.32 2.00
C GLU A 24 -9.24 7.36 1.80
N ALA A 25 -8.90 8.60 1.42
CA ALA A 25 -9.89 9.64 1.13
C ALA A 25 -10.75 9.32 -0.12
N GLU A 26 -10.19 8.58 -1.08
CA GLU A 26 -10.91 8.07 -2.26
C GLU A 26 -11.71 6.78 -1.96
N GLY A 27 -11.65 6.28 -0.72
CA GLY A 27 -12.41 5.12 -0.25
C GLY A 27 -11.75 3.77 -0.55
N TYR A 28 -10.43 3.72 -0.74
CA TYR A 28 -9.67 2.48 -0.84
C TYR A 28 -9.20 1.99 0.53
N ASP A 29 -9.03 0.67 0.66
CA ASP A 29 -8.34 0.10 1.82
C ASP A 29 -6.84 0.03 1.50
N VAL A 30 -6.03 0.62 2.37
CA VAL A 30 -4.59 0.79 2.11
C VAL A 30 -3.75 -0.05 3.05
N PHE A 31 -2.85 -0.81 2.46
CA PHE A 31 -1.78 -1.54 3.13
C PHE A 31 -0.44 -0.82 2.90
N GLU A 32 0.46 -0.93 3.86
CA GLU A 32 1.75 -0.26 3.86
C GLU A 32 2.86 -1.28 4.07
N ALA A 33 3.92 -1.16 3.28
CA ALA A 33 5.19 -1.85 3.47
C ALA A 33 6.34 -0.85 3.35
N THR A 34 7.39 -1.07 4.11
CA THR A 34 8.64 -0.29 4.07
C THR A 34 9.74 -0.98 3.30
N ASP A 35 9.59 -2.29 3.05
CA ASP A 35 10.53 -3.09 2.29
C ASP A 35 9.86 -4.25 1.55
N GLY A 36 10.66 -5.01 0.81
CA GLY A 36 10.19 -6.17 0.04
C GLY A 36 9.72 -7.34 0.91
N ALA A 37 10.23 -7.50 2.13
CA ALA A 37 9.83 -8.59 3.01
C ALA A 37 8.42 -8.37 3.57
N GLU A 38 8.14 -7.15 4.05
CA GLU A 38 6.80 -6.73 4.47
C GLU A 38 5.82 -6.80 3.30
N MET A 39 6.22 -6.33 2.11
CA MET A 39 5.42 -6.43 0.89
C MET A 39 5.05 -7.89 0.59
N HIS A 40 6.02 -8.80 0.62
CA HIS A 40 5.77 -10.23 0.37
C HIS A 40 4.84 -10.86 1.41
N GLN A 41 4.98 -10.48 2.69
CA GLN A 41 4.08 -10.96 3.73
C GLN A 41 2.64 -10.49 3.45
N ILE A 42 2.44 -9.20 3.18
CA ILE A 42 1.12 -8.63 2.93
C ILE A 42 0.46 -9.27 1.69
N LEU A 43 1.22 -9.44 0.60
CA LEU A 43 0.73 -10.10 -0.63
C LEU A 43 0.34 -11.57 -0.41
N SER A 44 0.92 -12.23 0.59
CA SER A 44 0.59 -13.62 0.93
C SER A 44 -0.66 -13.75 1.82
N GLU A 45 -0.98 -12.69 2.57
CA GLU A 45 -2.06 -12.67 3.56
C GLU A 45 -3.33 -11.95 3.04
N ASN A 46 -3.20 -11.10 2.01
CA ASN A 46 -4.27 -10.22 1.54
C ASN A 46 -4.43 -10.25 0.03
N ASP A 47 -5.68 -10.15 -0.44
CA ASP A 47 -5.98 -9.91 -1.86
C ASP A 47 -5.71 -8.43 -2.19
N ILE A 48 -4.59 -8.16 -2.86
CA ILE A 48 -4.19 -6.82 -3.30
C ILE A 48 -4.56 -6.60 -4.77
N ASN A 49 -5.19 -5.46 -5.08
CA ASN A 49 -5.61 -5.13 -6.44
C ASN A 49 -4.59 -4.25 -7.18
N LEU A 50 -3.80 -3.47 -6.44
CA LEU A 50 -2.78 -2.57 -6.98
C LEU A 50 -1.60 -2.49 -6.01
N VAL A 51 -0.38 -2.53 -6.55
CA VAL A 51 0.85 -2.25 -5.81
C VAL A 51 1.46 -0.95 -6.35
N ILE A 52 1.77 -0.02 -5.45
CA ILE A 52 2.53 1.18 -5.73
C ILE A 52 3.88 0.98 -5.05
N MET A 53 4.94 0.91 -5.83
CA MET A 53 6.28 0.61 -5.35
C MET A 53 7.22 1.72 -5.77
N ASP A 54 7.93 2.28 -4.79
CA ASP A 54 9.02 3.19 -5.08
C ASP A 54 10.26 2.44 -5.61
N ILE A 55 11.01 3.09 -6.51
CA ILE A 55 12.20 2.53 -7.18
C ILE A 55 13.34 3.52 -6.96
N ASN A 56 13.88 3.57 -5.75
CA ASN A 56 15.14 4.23 -5.46
C ASN A 56 16.36 3.32 -5.75
#